data_AF-A0A3C1MW53-F1
#
_entry.id   AF-A0A3C1MW53-F1
#
_cell.length_a   1.000
_cell.length_b   1.000
_cell.length_c   1.000
_cell.angle_alpha   90.00
_cell.angle_beta   90.00
_cell.angle_gamma   90.00
#
_symmetry.space_group_name_H-M   'P 1'
#
loop_
_entity.id
_entity.type
_entity.pdbx_description
1 polymer ?
#
loop_
_entity_poly.entity_id
_entity_poly.type
_entity_poly.pdbx_seq_one_letter_code
_entity_poly.pdbx_strand_id
1 'polypeptide(L)' 'MLHALGASDKYDLANNQPIYPEGYADSQQVPLYPQHDAEIMAGRRPLTADQTGMPPSLAQCVIGAKTAFEIGWD' A
#
# COMPACT_ATOMS: atom_id res chain seq x y z
N MET A 1 1.16 -0.16 12.58
CA MET A 1 0.79 0.69 11.43
C MET A 1 -0.06 1.86 11.92
N LEU A 2 -0.49 2.79 11.07
CA LEU A 2 -1.18 4.06 11.46
C LEU A 2 -2.58 3.88 12.10
N HIS A 3 -2.91 2.69 12.61
CA HIS A 3 -4.15 2.37 13.30
C HIS A 3 -4.44 3.28 14.49
N ALA A 4 -3.40 3.72 15.20
CA ALA A 4 -3.54 4.69 16.31
C ALA A 4 -4.10 6.04 15.85
N LEU A 5 -4.04 6.34 14.55
CA LEU A 5 -4.58 7.53 13.91
C LEU A 5 -5.89 7.26 13.14
N GLY A 6 -6.45 6.04 13.22
CA GLY A 6 -7.71 5.68 12.56
C GLY A 6 -7.58 5.06 11.16
N ALA A 7 -6.35 4.84 10.66
CA ALA A 7 -6.15 4.19 9.37
C ALA A 7 -6.55 2.71 9.40
N SER A 8 -7.21 2.25 8.33
CA SER A 8 -7.56 0.84 8.11
C SER A 8 -6.47 0.11 7.31
N ASP A 9 -6.39 -1.21 7.46
CA ASP A 9 -5.47 -2.03 6.66
C ASP A 9 -5.84 -1.96 5.17
N LYS A 10 -4.82 -1.92 4.30
CA LYS A 10 -4.97 -1.85 2.83
C LYS A 10 -4.54 -3.14 2.14
N TYR A 11 -4.67 -4.25 2.85
CA TYR A 11 -4.35 -5.58 2.37
C TYR A 11 -5.44 -6.58 2.79
N ASP A 12 -5.59 -7.65 2.02
CA ASP A 12 -6.53 -8.73 2.32
C ASP A 12 -5.98 -9.61 3.46
N LEU A 13 -6.77 -9.80 4.52
CA LEU A 13 -6.37 -10.54 5.71
C LEU A 13 -6.15 -12.05 5.45
N ALA A 14 -6.72 -12.62 4.40
CA ALA A 14 -6.59 -14.03 4.06
C ALA A 14 -5.25 -14.36 3.39
N ASN A 15 -4.71 -13.45 2.58
CA ASN A 15 -3.52 -13.71 1.76
C ASN A 15 -2.41 -12.64 1.87
N ASN A 16 -2.62 -11.58 2.65
CA ASN A 16 -1.73 -10.44 2.81
C ASN A 16 -1.39 -9.70 1.51
N GLN A 17 -2.23 -9.79 0.49
CA GLN A 17 -2.07 -9.03 -0.75
C GLN A 17 -2.63 -7.61 -0.59
N PRO A 18 -1.91 -6.58 -1.04
CA PRO A 18 -2.46 -5.24 -1.14
C PRO A 18 -3.73 -5.20 -1.97
N ILE A 19 -4.76 -4.50 -1.47
CA ILE A 19 -6.06 -4.40 -2.12
C ILE A 19 -5.99 -3.31 -3.19
N TYR A 20 -6.26 -3.62 -4.45
CA TYR A 20 -6.34 -2.61 -5.48
C TYR A 20 -7.64 -1.79 -5.37
N PRO A 21 -7.63 -0.45 -5.55
CA PRO A 21 -6.47 0.40 -5.77
C PRO A 21 -5.83 0.90 -4.46
N GLU A 22 -6.53 0.84 -3.32
CA GLU A 22 -6.17 1.58 -2.10
C GLU A 22 -4.88 1.11 -1.40
N GLY A 23 -4.43 -0.13 -1.65
CA GLY A 23 -3.18 -0.72 -1.17
C GLY A 23 -2.02 -0.61 -2.14
N TYR A 24 -2.21 0.03 -3.29
CA TYR A 24 -1.13 0.29 -4.25
C TYR A 24 -0.58 1.69 -3.98
N ALA A 25 0.76 1.82 -4.01
CA ALA A 25 1.42 3.11 -3.83
C ALA A 25 1.07 4.08 -4.96
N ASP A 26 1.05 3.58 -6.19
CA ASP A 26 0.59 4.28 -7.38
C ASP A 26 -0.24 3.32 -8.25
N SER A 27 -1.56 3.36 -8.04
CA SER A 27 -2.52 2.55 -8.82
C SER A 27 -2.58 2.92 -10.31
N GLN A 28 -1.99 4.05 -10.72
CA GLN A 28 -1.95 4.54 -12.09
C GLN A 28 -0.57 4.34 -12.76
N GLN A 29 0.40 3.74 -12.06
CA GLN A 29 1.73 3.46 -12.58
C GLN A 29 1.67 2.65 -13.89
N VAL A 30 2.53 2.97 -14.86
CA VAL A 30 2.70 2.21 -16.12
C VAL A 30 4.16 1.84 -16.33
N PRO A 31 4.52 0.53 -16.37
CA PRO A 31 3.66 -0.63 -16.12
C PRO A 31 3.19 -0.70 -14.65
N LEU A 32 2.00 -1.27 -14.39
CA LEU A 32 1.45 -1.38 -13.02
C LEU A 32 2.35 -2.16 -12.07
N TYR A 33 3.04 -3.16 -12.61
CA TYR A 33 3.93 -4.06 -11.88
C TYR A 33 5.37 -4.02 -12.43
N PRO A 34 6.39 -4.18 -11.57
CA PRO A 34 6.30 -4.08 -10.11
C PRO A 34 6.03 -2.62 -9.70
N GLN A 35 5.24 -2.41 -8.64
CA GLN A 35 5.10 -1.08 -8.03
C GLN A 35 6.47 -0.59 -7.55
N HIS A 36 6.78 0.70 -7.69
CA HIS A 36 8.04 1.26 -7.20
C HIS A 36 8.08 1.29 -5.67
N ASP A 37 6.98 1.67 -5.05
CA ASP A 37 6.83 1.81 -3.60
C ASP A 37 5.71 0.91 -3.07
N ALA A 38 5.66 0.72 -1.74
CA ALA A 38 4.54 0.09 -1.06
C ALA A 38 3.61 1.15 -0.46
N GLU A 39 2.32 0.88 -0.40
CA GLU A 39 1.46 1.65 0.50
C GLU A 39 1.76 1.26 1.95
N ILE A 40 1.97 2.24 2.83
CA ILE A 40 2.35 2.03 4.22
C ILE A 40 1.35 1.13 4.96
N MET A 41 0.04 1.33 4.73
CA MET A 41 -1.01 0.51 5.35
C MET A 41 -1.27 -0.82 4.63
N ALA A 42 -0.67 -1.05 3.45
CA ALA A 42 -0.65 -2.35 2.80
C ALA A 42 0.55 -3.20 3.26
N GLY A 43 1.65 -2.55 3.66
CA GLY A 43 2.85 -3.18 4.22
C GLY A 43 3.70 -3.99 3.25
N ARG A 44 3.22 -4.21 2.01
CA ARG A 44 3.91 -4.98 0.96
C ARG A 44 3.83 -4.25 -0.38
N ARG A 45 4.86 -4.43 -1.20
CA ARG A 45 4.97 -3.89 -2.55
C ARG A 45 4.47 -4.92 -3.58
N PRO A 46 3.43 -4.61 -4.38
CA PRO A 46 2.99 -5.48 -5.46
C PRO A 46 4.10 -5.70 -6.50
N LEU A 47 4.47 -6.96 -6.76
CA LEU A 47 5.49 -7.35 -7.76
C LEU A 47 4.85 -7.88 -9.05
N THR A 48 3.72 -8.57 -8.91
CA THR A 48 2.82 -9.04 -9.97
C THR A 48 1.38 -9.01 -9.43
N ALA A 49 0.41 -9.49 -10.21
CA ALA A 49 -0.98 -9.60 -9.76
C ALA A 49 -1.16 -10.55 -8.56
N ASP A 50 -0.28 -11.53 -8.39
CA ASP A 50 -0.37 -12.59 -7.38
C ASP A 50 0.81 -12.58 -6.38
N GLN A 51 1.87 -11.83 -6.65
CA GLN A 51 3.09 -11.79 -5.83
C GLN A 51 3.33 -10.41 -5.24
N THR A 52 3.77 -10.42 -3.99
CA THR A 52 4.10 -9.20 -3.22
C THR A 52 5.43 -9.41 -2.50
N GLY A 53 6.18 -8.31 -2.36
CA GLY A 53 7.47 -8.30 -1.69
C GLY A 53 7.49 -7.33 -0.52
N MET A 54 8.44 -7.51 0.40
CA MET A 54 8.75 -6.48 1.39
C MET A 54 9.37 -5.26 0.67
N PRO A 55 8.95 -4.02 0.96
CA PRO A 55 9.67 -2.86 0.48
C PRO A 55 11.11 -2.86 1.06
N PRO A 56 12.14 -2.56 0.26
CA PRO A 56 13.53 -2.49 0.69
C PRO A 56 13.80 -1.62 1.93
N SER A 57 12.99 -0.58 2.16
CA SER A 57 13.05 0.25 3.37
C SER A 57 11.74 1.01 3.58
N LEU A 58 11.55 1.61 4.75
CA LEU A 58 10.44 2.52 5.02
C LEU A 58 10.44 3.76 4.11
N ALA A 59 11.59 4.13 3.54
CA ALA A 59 11.67 5.24 2.58
C ALA A 59 11.03 4.90 1.22
N GLN A 60 10.72 3.62 0.98
CA GLN A 60 9.95 3.14 -0.18
C GLN A 60 8.52 2.76 0.21
N CYS A 61 7.99 3.43 1.23
CA CYS A 61 6.60 3.40 1.58
C CYS A 61 6.01 4.80 1.45
N VAL A 62 4.83 4.91 0.86
CA VAL A 62 4.08 6.16 0.76
C VAL A 62 2.89 6.13 1.70
N ILE A 63 2.24 7.27 1.91
CA ILE A 63 0.88 7.32 2.47
C ILE A 63 -0.06 7.55 1.29
N GLY A 64 -0.81 6.52 0.91
CA GLY A 64 -1.79 6.59 -0.16
C GLY A 64 -2.98 7.49 0.20
N ALA A 65 -3.71 7.97 -0.82
CA ALA A 65 -4.80 8.94 -0.66
C ALA A 65 -5.86 8.49 0.37
N LYS A 66 -6.24 7.21 0.35
CA LYS A 66 -7.21 6.67 1.31
C LYS A 66 -6.68 6.72 2.75
N THR A 67 -5.41 6.38 2.96
CA THR A 67 -4.77 6.45 4.28
C THR A 67 -4.64 7.90 4.73
N ALA A 68 -4.23 8.81 3.85
CA ALA A 68 -4.15 10.24 4.14
C ALA A 68 -5.52 10.80 4.61
N PHE A 69 -6.59 10.45 3.89
CA PHE A 69 -7.95 10.82 4.27
C PHE A 69 -8.33 10.26 5.65
N GLU A 70 -8.05 8.98 5.93
CA GLU A 70 -8.39 8.35 7.21
C GLU A 70 -7.68 8.97 8.41
N ILE A 71 -6.45 9.48 8.23
CA ILE A 71 -5.67 10.12 9.29
C ILE A 71 -5.79 11.66 9.29
N GLY A 72 -6.62 12.23 8.41
CA GLY A 72 -6.90 13.67 8.34
C GLY A 72 -5.76 14.52 7.76
N TRP A 73 -5.01 14.00 6.79
CA TRP A 73 -3.89 14.69 6.11
C TRP A 73 -4.20 15.15 4.68
N ASP A 74 -5.42 14.92 4.22
CA ASP A 74 -5.93 15.30 2.89
C ASP A 74 -6.72 16.62 2.95
#